data_AF-A0A0W8DUU5-F1
#
_entry.id   AF-A0A0W8DUU5-F1
#
_cell.length_a   1.000
_cell.length_b   1.000
_cell.length_c   1.000
_cell.angle_alpha   90.00
_cell.angle_beta   90.00
_cell.angle_gamma   90.00
#
_symmetry.space_group_name_H-M   'P 1'
#
loop_
_entity.id
_entity.type
_entity.pdbx_description
1 polymer ?
#
loop_
_entity_poly.entity_id
_entity_poly.type
_entity_poly.pdbx_seq_one_letter_code
_entity_poly.pdbx_strand_id
1 'polypeptide(L)'
;MRWNPFAAPPPPPENASLLGRMQELASRELVTTRALLTDFQEFIQQGNMLNMAVGLILGSSFSAILNSLVVDILSPIISLFTERGIANHYWPVRCPSTTPECSGDTWQTWKEALEFVFKLKVGVKKQCPYCKEFVKGAATRCKDCGSDISNHPSTGG
;
A
#
# COMPACT_ATOMS: atom_id res chain seq x y z
N MET A 1 19.02 -29.23 28.28
CA MET A 1 18.79 -28.03 29.11
C MET A 1 18.08 -27.01 28.23
N ARG A 2 16.78 -26.78 28.45
CA ARG A 2 15.94 -25.91 27.62
C ARG A 2 15.98 -24.49 28.21
N TRP A 3 16.58 -23.55 27.52
CA TRP A 3 16.59 -22.14 27.91
C TRP A 3 15.18 -21.57 27.78
N ASN A 4 14.66 -20.86 28.79
CA ASN A 4 13.34 -20.25 28.79
C ASN A 4 13.46 -18.71 28.93
N PRO A 5 13.20 -17.93 27.87
CA PRO A 5 13.33 -16.47 27.90
C PRO A 5 12.27 -15.77 28.77
N PHE A 6 11.27 -16.48 29.28
CA PHE A 6 10.21 -15.94 30.15
C PHE A 6 10.41 -16.25 31.65
N ALA A 7 11.55 -16.82 32.04
CA ALA A 7 11.84 -17.03 33.45
C ALA A 7 12.01 -15.67 34.15
N ALA A 8 11.19 -15.41 35.17
CA ALA A 8 11.27 -14.19 35.95
C ALA A 8 12.64 -14.09 36.65
N PRO A 9 13.31 -12.93 36.63
CA PRO A 9 14.62 -12.77 37.26
C PRO A 9 14.50 -12.92 38.80
N PRO A 10 15.52 -13.50 39.46
CA PRO A 10 15.52 -13.64 40.91
C PRO A 10 15.46 -12.27 41.60
N PRO A 11 14.79 -12.16 42.76
CA PRO A 11 14.67 -10.88 43.46
C PRO A 11 16.05 -10.38 43.94
N PRO A 12 16.34 -9.08 43.79
CA PRO A 12 17.63 -8.51 44.17
C PRO A 12 17.79 -8.43 45.71
N PRO A 13 19.02 -8.51 46.24
CA PRO A 13 19.28 -8.38 47.67
C PRO A 13 18.88 -6.99 48.21
N GLU A 14 18.33 -6.98 49.42
CA GLU A 14 17.57 -5.87 50.01
C GLU A 14 18.40 -4.62 50.40
N ASN A 15 19.72 -4.62 50.21
CA ASN A 15 20.63 -3.56 50.66
C ASN A 15 21.44 -2.85 49.55
N ALA A 16 21.03 -2.93 48.29
CA ALA A 16 21.70 -2.23 47.18
C ALA A 16 21.42 -0.72 47.18
N SER A 17 22.48 0.10 47.14
CA SER A 17 22.44 1.56 47.09
C SER A 17 21.66 2.08 45.86
N LEU A 18 21.10 3.30 45.95
CA LEU A 18 20.38 3.96 44.84
C LEU A 18 21.23 4.04 43.56
N LEU A 19 22.55 4.20 43.71
CA LEU A 19 23.51 4.14 42.61
C LEU A 19 23.56 2.75 41.95
N GLY A 20 23.46 1.68 42.74
CA GLY A 20 23.32 0.31 42.23
C GLY A 20 22.02 0.11 41.44
N ARG A 21 20.90 0.68 41.91
CA ARG A 21 19.63 0.63 41.16
C ARG A 21 19.62 1.48 39.90
N MET A 22 20.30 2.64 39.88
CA MET A 22 20.47 3.44 38.67
C MET A 22 21.33 2.70 37.63
N GLN A 23 22.38 2.00 38.07
CA GLN A 23 23.23 1.21 37.19
C GLN A 23 22.52 -0.05 36.64
N GLU A 24 21.62 -0.65 37.42
CA GLU A 24 20.72 -1.74 37.00
C GLU A 24 19.69 -1.29 35.94
N LEU A 25 19.13 -0.09 36.08
CA LEU A 25 18.18 0.47 35.10
C LEU A 25 18.88 0.83 33.78
N ALA A 26 20.09 1.42 33.85
CA ALA A 26 20.88 1.75 32.67
C ALA A 26 21.38 0.51 31.91
N SER A 27 21.74 -0.56 32.63
CA SER A 27 22.18 -1.82 32.02
C SER A 27 21.01 -2.60 31.40
N ARG A 28 19.79 -2.45 31.91
CA ARG A 28 18.59 -3.08 31.33
C ARG A 28 18.18 -2.50 29.98
N GLU A 29 18.24 -1.18 29.78
CA GLU A 29 17.88 -0.57 28.47
C GLU A 29 18.88 -0.90 27.35
N LEU A 30 20.18 -0.98 27.68
CA LEU A 30 21.23 -1.31 26.69
C LEU A 30 21.22 -2.80 26.29
N VAL A 31 20.73 -3.69 27.15
CA VAL A 31 20.59 -5.12 26.83
C VAL A 31 19.40 -5.36 25.91
N THR A 32 18.28 -4.65 26.13
CA THR A 32 17.09 -4.78 25.26
C THR A 32 17.39 -4.31 23.84
N THR A 33 18.10 -3.19 23.68
CA THR A 33 18.47 -2.67 22.34
C THR A 33 19.45 -3.57 21.61
N ARG A 34 20.47 -4.12 22.30
CA ARG A 34 21.40 -5.08 21.69
C ARG A 34 20.72 -6.37 21.25
N ALA A 35 19.83 -6.92 22.08
CA ALA A 35 19.06 -8.11 21.74
C ALA A 35 18.16 -7.89 20.52
N LEU A 36 17.47 -6.75 20.43
CA LEU A 36 16.66 -6.42 19.27
C LEU A 36 17.49 -6.27 17.98
N LEU A 37 18.69 -5.71 18.06
CA LEU A 37 19.58 -5.59 16.90
C LEU A 37 20.11 -6.95 16.44
N THR A 38 20.43 -7.86 17.38
CA THR A 38 20.87 -9.22 17.03
C THR A 38 19.72 -10.04 16.43
N ASP A 39 18.52 -9.94 17.01
CA ASP A 39 17.33 -10.65 16.51
C ASP A 39 16.89 -10.11 15.14
N PHE A 40 17.00 -8.80 14.93
CA PHE A 40 16.71 -8.17 13.64
C PHE A 40 17.75 -8.56 12.57
N GLN A 41 19.02 -8.67 12.94
CA GLN A 41 20.06 -9.18 12.05
C GLN A 41 19.79 -10.63 11.65
N GLU A 42 19.44 -11.48 12.60
CA GLU A 42 19.04 -12.88 12.34
C GLU A 42 17.80 -12.96 11.45
N PHE A 43 16.83 -12.06 11.64
CA PHE A 43 15.62 -11.96 10.83
C PHE A 43 15.91 -11.55 9.37
N ILE A 44 16.78 -10.58 9.12
CA ILE A 44 17.18 -10.19 7.76
C ILE A 44 17.92 -11.35 7.06
N GLN A 45 18.72 -12.11 7.80
CA GLN A 45 19.46 -13.25 7.27
C GLN A 45 18.57 -14.43 6.86
N GLN A 46 17.29 -14.46 7.25
CA GLN A 46 16.34 -15.51 6.85
C GLN A 46 16.10 -15.60 5.34
N GLY A 47 16.61 -14.64 4.54
CA GLY A 47 16.68 -14.68 3.06
C GLY A 47 15.32 -14.51 2.35
N ASN A 48 14.27 -15.14 2.87
CA ASN A 48 12.89 -15.05 2.39
C ASN A 48 12.35 -13.61 2.43
N MET A 49 12.67 -12.86 3.48
CA MET A 49 12.26 -11.45 3.60
C MET A 49 13.09 -10.55 2.67
N LEU A 50 14.41 -10.77 2.58
CA LEU A 50 15.31 -9.91 1.82
C LEU A 50 14.94 -9.88 0.33
N ASN A 51 14.62 -11.05 -0.24
CA ASN A 51 14.25 -11.16 -1.65
C ASN A 51 12.91 -10.45 -1.97
N MET A 52 11.96 -10.45 -1.03
CA MET A 52 10.70 -9.71 -1.17
C MET A 52 10.92 -8.19 -1.06
N ALA A 53 11.75 -7.76 -0.10
CA ALA A 53 12.08 -6.35 0.09
C ALA A 53 12.81 -5.75 -1.13
N VAL A 54 13.78 -6.47 -1.69
CA VAL A 54 14.49 -6.05 -2.92
C VAL A 54 13.53 -5.94 -4.10
N GLY A 55 12.56 -6.85 -4.22
CA GLY A 55 11.52 -6.80 -5.26
C GLY A 55 10.67 -5.53 -5.21
N LEU A 56 10.29 -5.07 -4.01
CA LEU A 56 9.52 -3.84 -3.82
C LEU A 56 10.32 -2.60 -4.24
N ILE A 57 11.58 -2.50 -3.79
CA ILE A 57 12.44 -1.33 -4.04
C ILE A 57 12.77 -1.19 -5.52
N LEU A 58 13.10 -2.31 -6.19
CA LEU A 58 13.35 -2.31 -7.62
C LEU A 58 12.08 -2.01 -8.41
N GLY A 59 10.93 -2.56 -7.98
CA GLY A 59 9.64 -2.32 -8.61
C GLY A 59 9.20 -0.85 -8.59
N SER A 60 9.32 -0.19 -7.43
CA SER A 60 8.94 1.22 -7.29
C SER A 60 9.87 2.16 -8.07
N SER A 61 11.17 1.88 -8.04
CA SER A 61 12.18 2.69 -8.72
C SER A 61 12.08 2.57 -10.25
N PHE A 62 11.88 1.35 -10.78
CA PHE A 62 11.76 1.14 -12.22
C PHE A 62 10.49 1.74 -12.81
N SER A 63 9.40 1.76 -12.03
CA SER A 63 8.16 2.43 -12.45
C SER A 63 8.35 3.93 -12.65
N ALA A 64 9.13 4.60 -11.80
CA ALA A 64 9.45 6.03 -11.96
C ALA A 64 10.25 6.29 -13.24
N ILE A 65 11.25 5.43 -13.53
CA ILE A 65 12.08 5.53 -14.74
C ILE A 65 11.22 5.34 -16.00
N LEU A 66 10.37 4.32 -16.02
CA LEU A 66 9.46 4.08 -17.14
C LEU A 66 8.47 5.24 -17.33
N ASN A 67 7.94 5.82 -16.26
CA ASN A 67 7.01 6.94 -16.36
C ASN A 67 7.65 8.17 -17.01
N SER A 68 8.87 8.54 -16.59
CA SER A 68 9.59 9.66 -17.22
C SER A 68 9.94 9.33 -18.68
N LEU A 69 10.39 8.10 -18.97
CA LEU A 69 10.67 7.68 -20.35
C LEU A 69 9.42 7.78 -21.25
N VAL A 70 8.27 7.35 -20.76
CA VAL A 70 7.01 7.37 -21.51
C VAL A 70 6.54 8.79 -21.76
N VAL A 71 6.60 9.66 -20.75
CA VAL A 71 6.14 11.05 -20.84
C VAL A 71 7.08 11.88 -21.71
N ASP A 72 8.39 11.76 -21.50
CA ASP A 72 9.37 12.67 -22.07
C ASP A 72 9.82 12.25 -23.47
N ILE A 73 9.83 10.94 -23.77
CA ILE A 73 10.37 10.42 -25.03
C ILE A 73 9.29 9.76 -25.88
N LEU A 74 8.48 8.86 -25.32
CA LEU A 74 7.54 8.10 -26.14
C LEU A 74 6.34 8.95 -26.61
N SER A 75 5.78 9.78 -25.75
CA SER A 75 4.64 10.66 -26.08
C SER A 75 4.89 11.56 -27.31
N PRO A 76 6.02 12.31 -27.41
CA PRO A 76 6.30 13.10 -28.62
C PRO A 76 6.58 12.25 -29.85
N ILE A 77 7.24 11.09 -29.73
CA ILE A 77 7.54 10.22 -30.87
C ILE A 77 6.27 9.61 -31.46
N ILE A 78 5.37 9.12 -30.61
CA ILE A 78 4.10 8.51 -31.06
C ILE A 78 3.18 9.58 -31.66
N SER A 79 3.21 10.81 -31.15
CA SER A 79 2.42 11.93 -31.70
C SER A 79 2.93 12.43 -33.05
N LEU A 80 4.22 12.25 -33.36
CA LEU A 80 4.80 12.56 -34.68
C LEU A 80 4.56 11.45 -35.72
N PHE A 81 4.63 10.18 -35.32
CA PHE A 81 4.42 9.04 -36.24
C PHE A 81 2.95 8.76 -36.56
N THR A 82 2.03 9.19 -35.70
CA THR A 82 0.61 9.24 -36.06
C THR A 82 0.39 10.55 -36.84
N GLU A 83 0.31 10.50 -38.18
CA GLU A 83 0.10 11.66 -39.08
C GLU A 83 -1.20 12.49 -38.82
N ARG A 84 -1.88 12.24 -37.71
CA ARG A 84 -2.88 13.14 -37.14
C ARG A 84 -2.48 13.39 -35.69
N GLY A 85 -2.04 14.61 -35.42
CA GLY A 85 -1.88 15.09 -34.06
C GLY A 85 -3.14 14.77 -33.25
N ILE A 86 -2.94 14.21 -32.07
CA ILE A 86 -3.96 13.94 -31.05
C ILE A 86 -4.66 15.23 -30.53
N ALA A 87 -4.40 16.39 -31.13
CA ALA A 87 -5.10 17.64 -30.87
C ALA A 87 -6.59 17.62 -31.26
N ASN A 88 -7.05 16.66 -32.09
CA ASN A 88 -8.43 16.65 -32.61
C ASN A 88 -9.16 15.30 -32.52
N HIS A 89 -8.77 14.41 -31.60
CA HIS A 89 -9.61 13.27 -31.26
C HIS A 89 -10.04 13.36 -29.79
N TYR A 90 -10.92 14.32 -29.50
CA TYR A 90 -11.79 14.17 -28.34
C TYR A 90 -12.75 13.03 -28.69
N TRP A 91 -12.54 11.86 -28.11
CA TRP A 91 -13.61 10.87 -28.04
C TRP A 91 -14.67 11.49 -27.11
N PRO A 92 -15.89 11.78 -27.58
CA PRO A 92 -16.91 12.39 -26.73
C PRO A 92 -17.42 11.35 -25.73
N VAL A 93 -16.64 11.09 -24.68
CA VAL A 93 -17.17 10.48 -23.46
C VAL A 93 -18.11 11.52 -22.86
N ARG A 94 -19.39 11.16 -22.68
CA ARG A 94 -20.29 11.97 -21.86
C ARG A 94 -19.72 12.03 -20.44
N CYS A 95 -19.23 13.19 -20.02
CA CYS A 95 -18.83 13.41 -18.64
C CYS A 95 -20.06 13.39 -17.71
N PRO A 96 -20.01 12.70 -16.55
CA PRO A 96 -21.03 12.82 -15.53
C PRO A 96 -21.02 14.23 -14.93
N SER A 97 -22.20 14.75 -14.57
CA SER A 97 -22.44 16.15 -14.15
C SER A 97 -21.85 16.54 -12.77
N THR A 98 -20.88 15.81 -12.25
CA THR A 98 -20.37 15.94 -10.88
C THR A 98 -18.94 16.46 -10.80
N THR A 99 -18.32 16.87 -11.90
CA THR A 99 -16.98 17.49 -11.91
C THR A 99 -16.98 18.73 -12.83
N PRO A 100 -16.74 19.96 -12.29
CA PRO A 100 -16.85 21.19 -13.08
C PRO A 100 -15.58 21.58 -13.87
N GLU A 101 -14.52 20.77 -13.89
CA GLU A 101 -13.32 21.06 -14.69
C GLU A 101 -12.95 19.85 -15.54
N CYS A 102 -13.29 19.92 -16.84
CA CYS A 102 -12.64 19.10 -17.85
C CYS A 102 -11.48 19.91 -18.43
N SER A 103 -10.36 19.95 -17.72
CA SER A 103 -9.11 20.47 -18.25
C SER A 103 -8.55 19.49 -19.29
N GLY A 104 -8.23 20.01 -20.47
CA GLY A 104 -7.75 19.27 -21.62
C GLY A 104 -6.29 18.84 -21.50
N ASP A 105 -5.94 18.06 -20.48
CA ASP A 105 -4.61 17.49 -20.30
C ASP A 105 -4.68 15.99 -20.63
N THR A 106 -4.48 15.68 -21.91
CA THR A 106 -4.76 14.36 -22.50
C THR A 106 -3.89 13.21 -21.95
N TRP A 107 -2.88 13.46 -21.11
CA TRP A 107 -2.00 12.41 -20.55
C TRP A 107 -2.28 12.02 -19.09
N GLN A 108 -3.14 12.74 -18.37
CA GLN A 108 -3.62 12.35 -17.03
C GLN A 108 -4.92 11.53 -17.11
N THR A 109 -5.76 11.85 -18.10
CA THR A 109 -7.00 11.10 -18.39
C THR A 109 -6.75 9.65 -18.81
N TRP A 110 -5.62 9.30 -19.42
CA TRP A 110 -5.30 7.90 -19.73
C TRP A 110 -4.92 7.09 -18.49
N LYS A 111 -4.25 7.67 -17.49
CA LYS A 111 -3.97 6.95 -16.23
C LYS A 111 -5.27 6.70 -15.48
N GLU A 112 -6.14 7.69 -15.44
CA GLU A 112 -7.47 7.58 -14.83
C GLU A 112 -8.40 6.67 -15.63
N ALA A 113 -8.38 6.71 -16.96
CA ALA A 113 -9.16 5.83 -17.81
C ALA A 113 -8.63 4.40 -17.81
N LEU A 114 -7.32 4.19 -17.73
CA LEU A 114 -6.72 2.86 -17.64
C LEU A 114 -6.91 2.29 -16.23
N GLU A 115 -6.85 3.10 -15.17
CA GLU A 115 -7.35 2.78 -13.83
C GLU A 115 -8.84 2.46 -13.86
N PHE A 116 -9.66 3.20 -14.61
CA PHE A 116 -11.10 2.96 -14.72
C PHE A 116 -11.38 1.67 -15.49
N VAL A 117 -10.63 1.36 -16.55
CA VAL A 117 -10.71 0.12 -17.32
C VAL A 117 -10.15 -1.06 -16.53
N PHE A 118 -9.05 -0.89 -15.81
CA PHE A 118 -8.52 -1.90 -14.88
C PHE A 118 -9.43 -2.09 -13.67
N LYS A 119 -10.07 -1.04 -13.12
CA LYS A 119 -11.12 -1.13 -12.09
C LYS A 119 -12.42 -1.72 -12.63
N LEU A 120 -12.73 -1.53 -13.91
CA LEU A 120 -13.84 -2.22 -14.56
C LEU A 120 -13.51 -3.70 -14.73
N LYS A 121 -12.24 -4.04 -14.99
CA LYS A 121 -11.74 -5.42 -15.03
C LYS A 121 -11.65 -6.05 -13.63
N VAL A 122 -11.27 -5.25 -12.63
CA VAL A 122 -11.18 -5.57 -11.19
C VAL A 122 -12.35 -4.88 -10.51
N GLY A 123 -13.57 -5.34 -10.82
CA GLY A 123 -14.81 -4.70 -10.41
C GLY A 123 -14.76 -4.18 -8.97
N VAL A 124 -14.96 -2.88 -8.79
CA VAL A 124 -15.01 -2.22 -7.47
C VAL A 124 -15.98 -2.99 -6.59
N LYS A 125 -15.44 -3.68 -5.58
CA LYS A 125 -16.23 -4.43 -4.61
C LYS A 125 -16.55 -3.49 -3.45
N LYS A 126 -17.84 -3.29 -3.17
CA LYS A 126 -18.26 -2.61 -1.93
C LYS A 126 -18.37 -3.65 -0.83
N GLN A 127 -17.90 -3.31 0.36
CA GLN A 127 -18.02 -4.19 1.51
C GLN A 127 -19.41 -4.03 2.13
N CYS A 128 -20.10 -5.14 2.39
CA CYS A 128 -21.39 -5.11 3.06
C CYS A 128 -21.21 -4.77 4.56
N PRO A 129 -21.90 -3.76 5.12
CA PRO A 129 -21.73 -3.34 6.52
C PRO A 129 -22.24 -4.39 7.53
N TYR A 130 -23.13 -5.29 7.10
CA TYR A 130 -23.69 -6.33 7.97
C TYR A 130 -22.81 -7.59 8.01
N CYS A 131 -22.31 -8.03 6.86
CA CYS A 131 -21.65 -9.34 6.74
C CYS A 131 -20.18 -9.27 6.38
N LYS A 132 -19.63 -8.07 6.14
CA LYS A 132 -18.22 -7.83 5.77
C LYS A 132 -17.74 -8.57 4.51
N GLU A 133 -18.64 -9.21 3.77
CA GLU A 133 -18.39 -9.84 2.49
C GLU A 133 -18.22 -8.80 1.37
N PHE A 134 -17.41 -9.11 0.37
CA PHE A 134 -17.16 -8.25 -0.78
C PHE A 134 -18.21 -8.46 -1.87
N VAL A 135 -19.09 -7.47 -2.07
CA VAL A 135 -20.19 -7.52 -3.03
C VAL A 135 -19.88 -6.66 -4.26
N LYS A 136 -20.36 -7.05 -5.45
CA LYS A 136 -20.20 -6.29 -6.69
C LYS A 136 -20.77 -4.86 -6.52
N GLY A 137 -20.04 -3.83 -6.97
CA GLY A 137 -20.38 -2.41 -6.77
C GLY A 137 -21.81 -2.01 -7.19
N ALA A 138 -22.36 -2.64 -8.23
CA ALA A 138 -23.70 -2.36 -8.75
C ALA A 138 -24.85 -3.16 -8.09
N ALA A 139 -24.58 -4.01 -7.09
CA ALA A 139 -25.63 -4.83 -6.48
C ALA A 139 -26.51 -4.03 -5.52
N THR A 140 -27.83 -4.10 -5.68
CA THR A 140 -28.82 -3.50 -4.77
C THR A 140 -29.05 -4.35 -3.52
N ARG A 141 -28.77 -5.66 -3.59
CA ARG A 141 -29.00 -6.62 -2.50
C ARG A 141 -27.79 -7.52 -2.28
N CYS A 142 -27.42 -7.76 -1.01
CA CYS A 142 -26.34 -8.68 -0.66
C CYS A 142 -26.81 -10.14 -0.84
N LYS A 143 -26.00 -11.00 -1.45
CA LYS A 143 -26.34 -12.42 -1.67
C LYS A 143 -26.32 -13.22 -0.37
N ASP A 144 -25.42 -12.88 0.54
CA ASP A 144 -25.15 -13.69 1.73
C ASP A 144 -26.11 -13.38 2.89
N CYS A 145 -26.62 -12.15 2.97
CA CYS A 145 -27.57 -11.75 4.02
C CYS A 145 -28.88 -11.14 3.54
N GLY A 146 -29.05 -10.90 2.24
CA GLY A 146 -30.30 -10.38 1.69
C GLY A 146 -30.61 -8.93 2.07
N SER A 147 -29.70 -8.19 2.71
CA SER A 147 -29.90 -6.77 3.05
C SER A 147 -29.82 -5.88 1.80
N ASP A 148 -30.61 -4.80 1.78
CA ASP A 148 -30.52 -3.78 0.75
C ASP A 148 -29.29 -2.88 0.99
N ILE A 149 -28.47 -2.70 -0.04
CA ILE A 149 -27.17 -1.97 0.02
C ILE A 149 -27.06 -0.92 -1.08
N SER A 150 -28.19 -0.40 -1.55
CA SER A 150 -28.30 0.59 -2.63
C SER A 150 -27.60 1.92 -2.32
N ASN A 151 -27.65 2.38 -1.06
CA ASN A 151 -27.22 3.73 -0.68
C ASN A 151 -25.87 3.82 0.02
N HIS A 152 -25.07 2.75 0.03
CA HIS A 152 -23.77 2.75 0.71
C HIS A 152 -22.60 2.97 -0.26
N PRO A 153 -21.81 4.05 -0.08
CA PRO A 153 -20.62 4.28 -0.88
C PRO A 153 -19.58 3.21 -0.59
N SER A 154 -18.88 2.77 -1.63
CA SER A 154 -17.72 1.89 -1.51
C SER A 154 -16.58 2.64 -0.84
N THR A 155 -16.43 2.50 0.48
CA THR A 155 -15.20 2.85 1.19
C THR A 155 -14.10 1.89 0.73
N GLY A 156 -13.33 2.32 -0.27
CA GLY A 156 -12.11 1.66 -0.67
C GLY A 156 -10.97 2.05 0.26
N GLY A 157 -10.34 1.05 0.86
CA GLY A 157 -8.94 1.10 1.30
C GLY A 157 -8.04 0.44 0.26
#